data_AF-A0AAV9JL73-F1
#
_entry.id   AF-A0AAV9JL73-F1
#
_cell.length_a   1.000
_cell.length_b   1.000
_cell.length_c   1.000
_cell.angle_alpha   90.00
_cell.angle_beta   90.00
_cell.angle_gamma   90.00
#
_symmetry.space_group_name_H-M   'P 1'
#
loop_
_entity.id
_entity.type
_entity.pdbx_description
1 polymer ?
#
loop_
_entity_poly.entity_id
_entity_poly.type
_entity_poly.pdbx_seq_one_letter_code
_entity_poly.pdbx_strand_id
1 'polypeptide(L)'
;MTLPNGRPSTLELSGSSGTSAHATSSPEASSPSPSPTTSPGYSLERRIDLSEMYPEEWHPDIPRLMDHYFQNLGVDIPDLDGPMTTDLLRTRLFPLIMTDPAPLHAVMLVAASHHGRVRGSRLHAIDLLQLRGMAISEINAALEDPRRATSDQLIVAVAMMACYEALFGDRDIFNTHMTGLTRMVTLRGGLPNLGLDGLLERLILWIDANATLIVGRHVYFDKAAFPTSAVHPRPNPRKFAGGIVREGQS
;
A
#
# COMPACT_ATOMS: atom_id res chain seq x y z
N MET A 1 20.42 -55.21 -43.98
CA MET A 1 19.97 -54.09 -44.83
C MET A 1 20.83 -52.89 -44.49
N THR A 2 21.63 -52.46 -45.46
CA THR A 2 22.91 -51.77 -45.29
C THR A 2 22.94 -50.57 -46.25
N LEU A 3 23.01 -49.34 -45.71
CA LEU A 3 23.54 -48.07 -46.28
C LEU A 3 23.05 -47.63 -47.69
N PRO A 4 23.38 -46.43 -48.26
CA PRO A 4 24.28 -45.36 -47.80
C PRO A 4 23.79 -43.89 -47.96
N ASN A 5 24.62 -43.00 -47.40
CA ASN A 5 24.79 -41.58 -47.72
C ASN A 5 25.06 -41.30 -49.22
N GLY A 6 24.71 -40.09 -49.66
CA GLY A 6 25.25 -39.49 -50.88
C GLY A 6 24.99 -37.97 -50.99
N ARG A 7 26.05 -37.16 -50.83
CA ARG A 7 26.19 -35.85 -51.52
C ARG A 7 26.66 -36.12 -52.95
N PRO A 8 26.33 -35.23 -53.89
CA PRO A 8 27.31 -34.29 -54.47
C PRO A 8 26.64 -32.90 -54.70
N SER A 9 27.19 -31.85 -55.32
CA SER A 9 28.51 -31.24 -55.48
C SER A 9 28.26 -29.88 -56.17
N THR A 10 29.16 -28.93 -55.94
CA THR A 10 29.32 -27.59 -56.53
C THR A 10 29.33 -27.56 -58.07
N LEU A 11 28.94 -26.43 -58.68
CA LEU A 11 29.47 -25.79 -59.91
C LEU A 11 28.76 -24.42 -60.05
N GLU A 12 29.44 -23.29 -59.81
CA GLU A 12 30.04 -22.38 -60.83
C GLU A 12 29.03 -21.52 -61.59
N LEU A 13 29.26 -20.26 -62.00
CA LEU A 13 30.13 -19.12 -61.69
C LEU A 13 29.70 -18.02 -62.69
N SER A 14 30.04 -16.75 -62.41
CA SER A 14 30.01 -15.58 -63.33
C SER A 14 28.64 -14.93 -63.55
N GLY A 15 28.44 -13.62 -63.44
CA GLY A 15 29.35 -12.49 -63.45
C GLY A 15 28.81 -11.47 -64.45
N SER A 16 28.42 -10.28 -63.99
CA SER A 16 28.37 -9.06 -64.81
C SER A 16 28.10 -7.84 -63.93
N SER A 17 29.08 -6.96 -63.92
CA SER A 17 29.13 -5.63 -63.32
C SER A 17 28.50 -4.57 -64.23
N GLY A 18 27.81 -3.57 -63.65
CA GLY A 18 27.28 -2.42 -64.39
C GLY A 18 26.66 -1.32 -63.51
N THR A 19 27.53 -0.48 -62.94
CA THR A 19 27.42 0.99 -62.72
C THR A 19 26.10 1.69 -62.33
N SER A 20 26.13 2.26 -61.11
CA SER A 20 25.81 3.64 -60.67
C SER A 20 24.46 4.30 -60.99
N ALA A 21 23.69 4.65 -59.94
CA ALA A 21 23.19 6.02 -59.71
C ALA A 21 22.66 6.22 -58.28
N HIS A 22 22.97 7.39 -57.73
CA HIS A 22 22.59 7.98 -56.45
C HIS A 22 21.10 7.85 -56.06
N ALA A 23 20.85 7.53 -54.78
CA ALA A 23 19.72 8.09 -54.03
C ALA A 23 20.05 8.10 -52.52
N THR A 24 19.99 9.30 -51.95
CA THR A 24 20.15 9.64 -50.54
C THR A 24 19.04 9.04 -49.67
N SER A 25 19.38 8.46 -48.51
CA SER A 25 18.43 8.27 -47.42
C SER A 25 19.12 8.41 -46.06
N SER A 26 18.53 9.30 -45.24
CA SER A 26 18.90 9.72 -43.89
C SER A 26 18.82 8.59 -42.84
N PRO A 27 19.43 8.76 -41.65
CA PRO A 27 19.57 7.67 -40.68
C PRO A 27 18.25 7.32 -39.98
N GLU A 28 18.05 6.02 -39.75
CA GLU A 28 17.02 5.45 -38.90
C GLU A 28 17.02 6.11 -37.52
N ALA A 29 15.89 6.73 -37.17
CA ALA A 29 15.64 7.23 -35.84
C ALA A 29 15.50 6.06 -34.85
N SER A 30 16.36 6.03 -33.84
CA SER A 30 16.24 5.15 -32.68
C SER A 30 14.87 5.33 -32.03
N SER A 31 14.15 4.22 -31.86
CA SER A 31 12.91 4.21 -31.08
C SER A 31 13.22 4.52 -29.60
N PRO A 32 12.50 5.43 -28.94
CA PRO A 32 12.74 5.71 -27.53
C PRO A 32 12.18 4.56 -26.66
N SER A 33 12.99 4.12 -25.69
CA SER A 33 12.59 3.23 -24.60
C SER A 33 11.39 3.80 -23.82
N PRO A 34 10.48 2.96 -23.31
CA PRO A 34 9.35 3.44 -22.50
C PRO A 34 9.85 4.02 -21.18
N SER A 35 9.51 5.30 -20.93
CA SER A 35 9.75 6.01 -19.67
C SER A 35 9.02 5.33 -18.49
N PRO A 36 9.54 5.47 -17.25
CA PRO A 36 8.91 4.93 -16.06
C PRO A 36 7.51 5.51 -15.86
N THR A 37 6.55 4.65 -15.54
CA THR A 37 5.16 5.01 -15.24
C THR A 37 5.12 5.97 -14.06
N THR A 38 4.88 7.24 -14.36
CA THR A 38 4.56 8.28 -13.39
C THR A 38 3.31 7.86 -12.63
N SER A 39 3.36 7.89 -11.29
CA SER A 39 2.19 7.68 -10.43
C SER A 39 1.03 8.55 -10.93
N PRO A 40 -0.19 8.00 -11.08
CA PRO A 40 -1.33 8.78 -11.52
C PRO A 40 -1.54 9.94 -10.55
N GLY A 41 -1.54 11.16 -11.08
CA GLY A 41 -1.81 12.36 -10.30
C GLY A 41 -3.15 12.23 -9.59
N TYR A 42 -3.14 12.43 -8.26
CA TYR A 42 -4.33 12.38 -7.43
C TYR A 42 -5.30 13.48 -7.85
N SER A 43 -6.44 13.13 -8.45
CA SER A 43 -7.56 14.06 -8.55
C SER A 43 -8.14 14.26 -7.15
N LEU A 44 -7.65 15.30 -6.46
CA LEU A 44 -8.17 15.75 -5.15
C LEU A 44 -9.64 16.24 -5.20
N GLU A 45 -10.29 16.16 -6.37
CA GLU A 45 -11.54 16.83 -6.70
C GLU A 45 -12.79 16.17 -6.10
N ARG A 46 -12.70 14.94 -5.57
CA ARG A 46 -13.84 14.32 -4.88
C ARG A 46 -13.40 13.69 -3.57
N ARG A 47 -13.51 14.47 -2.49
CA ARG A 47 -13.43 13.95 -1.13
C ARG A 47 -14.78 13.32 -0.75
N ILE A 48 -14.72 12.28 0.06
CA ILE A 48 -15.89 11.63 0.64
C ILE A 48 -16.59 12.60 1.58
N ASP A 49 -17.91 12.72 1.45
CA ASP A 49 -18.75 13.29 2.47
C ASP A 49 -19.05 12.22 3.53
N LEU A 50 -18.57 12.43 4.75
CA LEU A 50 -18.76 11.48 5.85
C LEU A 50 -20.24 11.29 6.21
N SER A 51 -21.06 12.32 6.00
CA SER A 51 -22.49 12.27 6.28
C SER A 51 -23.31 11.55 5.21
N GLU A 52 -22.74 11.38 4.01
CA GLU A 52 -23.34 10.52 2.99
C GLU A 52 -22.84 9.08 3.09
N MET A 53 -21.61 8.90 3.62
CA MET A 53 -20.94 7.59 3.71
C MET A 53 -21.43 6.72 4.87
N TYR A 54 -21.88 7.34 5.97
CA TYR A 54 -22.26 6.62 7.17
C TYR A 54 -23.77 6.73 7.43
N PRO A 55 -24.37 5.79 8.20
CA PRO A 55 -25.76 5.90 8.61
C PRO A 55 -26.00 7.06 9.58
N GLU A 56 -27.23 7.57 9.60
CA GLU A 56 -27.63 8.67 10.51
C GLU A 56 -27.38 8.34 11.98
N GLU A 57 -27.57 7.08 12.40
CA GLU A 57 -27.29 6.65 13.76
C GLU A 57 -25.81 6.78 14.16
N TRP A 58 -24.89 6.80 13.19
CA TRP A 58 -23.46 6.95 13.43
C TRP A 58 -23.00 8.39 13.37
N HIS A 59 -23.70 9.27 12.63
CA HIS A 59 -23.30 10.68 12.43
C HIS A 59 -22.94 11.43 13.72
N PRO A 60 -23.65 11.29 14.86
CA PRO A 60 -23.28 11.95 16.10
C PRO A 60 -21.91 11.49 16.66
N ASP A 61 -21.48 10.28 16.32
CA ASP A 61 -20.23 9.67 16.80
C ASP A 61 -19.06 9.85 15.82
N ILE A 62 -19.33 10.05 14.52
CA ILE A 62 -18.27 10.19 13.51
C ILE A 62 -17.28 11.32 13.84
N PRO A 63 -17.70 12.58 14.15
CA PRO A 63 -16.76 13.64 14.52
C PRO A 63 -15.94 13.29 15.77
N ARG A 64 -16.57 12.65 16.77
CA ARG A 64 -15.87 12.26 18.01
C ARG A 64 -14.79 11.20 17.74
N LEU A 65 -15.07 10.22 16.89
CA LEU A 65 -14.09 9.21 16.51
C LEU A 65 -12.98 9.78 15.63
N MET A 66 -13.31 10.74 14.78
CA MET A 66 -12.33 11.47 13.99
C MET A 66 -11.35 12.26 14.88
N ASP A 67 -11.86 12.98 15.87
CA ASP A 67 -11.04 13.66 16.86
C ASP A 67 -10.19 12.66 17.65
N HIS A 68 -10.77 11.51 18.04
CA HIS A 68 -10.04 10.46 18.73
C HIS A 68 -8.91 9.87 17.88
N TYR A 69 -9.14 9.65 16.58
CA TYR A 69 -8.12 9.23 15.64
C TYR A 69 -6.95 10.22 15.62
N PHE A 70 -7.22 11.52 15.42
CA PHE A 70 -6.16 12.52 15.36
C PHE A 70 -5.40 12.72 16.67
N GLN A 71 -6.06 12.53 17.81
CA GLN A 71 -5.44 12.72 19.12
C GLN A 71 -4.62 11.52 19.59
N ASN A 72 -4.92 10.31 19.11
CA ASN A 72 -4.33 9.09 19.68
C ASN A 72 -3.62 8.18 18.67
N LEU A 73 -3.98 8.26 17.38
CA LEU A 73 -3.52 7.31 16.35
C LEU A 73 -2.81 8.03 15.19
N GLY A 74 -3.33 9.17 14.75
CA GLY A 74 -2.71 10.05 13.76
C GLY A 74 -1.70 11.04 14.35
N VAL A 75 -1.02 10.65 15.43
CA VAL A 75 -0.05 11.50 16.13
C VAL A 75 1.32 11.45 15.45
N ASP A 76 2.10 12.53 15.56
CA ASP A 76 3.44 12.61 14.99
C ASP A 76 4.31 11.43 15.42
N ILE A 77 4.93 10.77 14.46
CA ILE A 77 5.86 9.68 14.68
C ILE A 77 7.19 10.12 14.09
N PRO A 78 8.21 10.45 14.93
CA PRO A 78 9.47 10.98 14.45
C PRO A 78 10.12 10.14 13.34
N ASP A 79 9.98 8.82 13.40
CA ASP A 79 10.47 7.89 12.40
C ASP A 79 9.71 7.97 11.05
N LEU A 80 8.47 8.44 11.07
CA LEU A 80 7.63 8.69 9.88
C LEU A 80 7.77 10.10 9.36
N ASP A 81 7.87 11.11 10.22
CA ASP A 81 7.76 12.50 9.79
C ASP A 81 9.10 13.10 9.36
N GLY A 82 10.23 12.45 9.66
CA GLY A 82 11.56 12.98 9.36
C GLY A 82 11.91 14.21 10.20
N PRO A 83 13.16 14.69 10.19
CA PRO A 83 13.63 15.68 11.16
C PRO A 83 13.05 17.10 10.98
N MET A 84 12.40 17.42 9.86
CA MET A 84 11.93 18.78 9.53
C MET A 84 10.45 18.86 9.14
N THR A 85 9.74 17.74 9.11
CA THR A 85 8.31 17.70 8.80
C THR A 85 7.58 17.15 10.01
N THR A 86 6.41 17.72 10.30
CA THR A 86 5.50 17.27 11.36
C THR A 86 4.12 17.14 10.74
N ASP A 87 3.26 16.32 11.33
CA ASP A 87 1.86 16.20 10.97
C ASP A 87 1.61 15.64 9.56
N LEU A 88 2.50 14.80 9.01
CA LEU A 88 2.32 14.22 7.66
C LEU A 88 1.12 13.26 7.61
N LEU A 89 0.83 12.59 8.72
CA LEU A 89 -0.36 11.75 8.85
C LEU A 89 -1.65 12.56 8.67
N ARG A 90 -1.72 13.77 9.25
CA ARG A 90 -2.89 14.65 9.09
C ARG A 90 -2.89 15.39 7.76
N THR A 91 -1.74 15.88 7.31
CA THR A 91 -1.65 16.79 6.16
C THR A 91 -1.55 16.08 4.81
N ARG A 92 -1.15 14.81 4.76
CA ARG A 92 -1.01 14.04 3.52
C ARG A 92 -1.76 12.71 3.53
N LEU A 93 -1.53 11.88 4.55
CA LEU A 93 -2.17 10.56 4.61
C LEU A 93 -3.69 10.68 4.77
N PHE A 94 -4.16 11.53 5.69
CA PHE A 94 -5.60 11.67 5.91
C PHE A 94 -6.36 12.23 4.69
N PRO A 95 -5.86 13.24 3.96
CA PRO A 95 -6.43 13.61 2.68
C PRO A 95 -6.51 12.46 1.68
N LEU A 96 -5.49 11.58 1.61
CA LEU A 96 -5.54 10.38 0.77
C LEU A 96 -6.66 9.41 1.24
N ILE A 97 -6.76 9.17 2.55
CA ILE A 97 -7.81 8.33 3.15
C ILE A 97 -9.20 8.83 2.73
N MET A 98 -9.42 10.14 2.71
CA MET A 98 -10.70 10.76 2.35
C MET A 98 -11.03 10.70 0.84
N THR A 99 -10.20 10.07 0.01
CA THR A 99 -10.46 9.89 -1.43
C THR A 99 -10.98 8.50 -1.80
N ASP A 100 -10.97 7.54 -0.89
CA ASP A 100 -11.43 6.17 -1.16
C ASP A 100 -12.10 5.55 0.09
N PRO A 101 -13.25 4.89 -0.06
CA PRO A 101 -13.97 4.30 1.08
C PRO A 101 -13.17 3.21 1.81
N ALA A 102 -12.35 2.42 1.11
CA ALA A 102 -11.62 1.30 1.71
C ALA A 102 -10.70 1.73 2.87
N PRO A 103 -9.75 2.68 2.67
CA PRO A 103 -8.92 3.14 3.78
C PRO A 103 -9.72 3.92 4.83
N LEU A 104 -10.80 4.62 4.44
CA LEU A 104 -11.65 5.34 5.39
C LEU A 104 -12.32 4.39 6.39
N HIS A 105 -12.97 3.31 5.91
CA HIS A 105 -13.58 2.31 6.79
C HIS A 105 -12.54 1.62 7.68
N ALA A 106 -11.36 1.27 7.14
CA ALA A 106 -10.30 0.64 7.91
C ALA A 106 -9.76 1.55 9.04
N VAL A 107 -9.57 2.84 8.75
CA VAL A 107 -9.12 3.83 9.75
C VAL A 107 -10.19 4.05 10.82
N MET A 108 -11.46 4.19 10.42
CA MET A 108 -12.56 4.34 11.38
C MET A 108 -12.75 3.11 12.24
N LEU A 109 -12.52 1.90 11.71
CA LEU A 109 -12.53 0.66 12.48
C LEU A 109 -11.44 0.65 13.57
N VAL A 110 -10.21 1.04 13.23
CA VAL A 110 -9.12 1.14 14.21
C VAL A 110 -9.46 2.21 15.26
N ALA A 111 -9.96 3.37 14.84
CA ALA A 111 -10.32 4.47 15.74
C ALA A 111 -11.46 4.09 16.71
N ALA A 112 -12.55 3.49 16.21
CA ALA A 112 -13.67 3.02 17.00
C ALA A 112 -13.23 1.94 18.01
N SER A 113 -12.46 0.96 17.54
CA SER A 113 -11.94 -0.11 18.40
C SER A 113 -11.02 0.42 19.49
N HIS A 114 -10.14 1.36 19.15
CA HIS A 114 -9.27 2.04 20.10
C HIS A 114 -10.07 2.84 21.13
N HIS A 115 -11.07 3.61 20.67
CA HIS A 115 -11.94 4.40 21.54
C HIS A 115 -12.69 3.51 22.53
N GLY A 116 -13.30 2.42 22.04
CA GLY A 116 -13.99 1.43 22.86
C GLY A 116 -13.07 0.76 23.89
N ARG A 117 -11.80 0.52 23.55
CA ARG A 117 -10.82 -0.06 24.47
C ARG A 117 -10.36 0.92 25.56
N VAL A 118 -10.16 2.18 25.22
CA VAL A 118 -9.69 3.20 26.18
C VAL A 118 -10.80 3.68 27.10
N ARG A 119 -12.01 3.88 26.57
CA ARG A 119 -13.11 4.54 27.29
C ARG A 119 -14.29 3.63 27.62
N GLY A 120 -14.35 2.44 27.04
CA GLY A 120 -15.44 1.47 27.20
C GLY A 120 -16.32 1.36 25.94
N SER A 121 -16.77 0.15 25.63
CA SER A 121 -17.45 -0.21 24.37
C SER A 121 -18.86 0.38 24.19
N ARG A 122 -19.47 0.96 25.22
CA ARG A 122 -20.84 1.52 25.18
C ARG A 122 -20.90 3.01 24.85
N LEU A 123 -19.77 3.62 24.49
CA LEU A 123 -19.67 5.08 24.31
C LEU A 123 -19.89 5.58 22.88
N HIS A 124 -20.05 4.68 21.92
CA HIS A 124 -20.47 5.02 20.56
C HIS A 124 -21.45 3.96 20.05
N ALA A 125 -22.33 4.34 19.12
CA ALA A 125 -23.31 3.47 18.47
C ALA A 125 -22.71 2.63 17.32
N ILE A 126 -21.43 2.86 16.99
CA ILE A 126 -20.78 2.25 15.83
C ILE A 126 -20.54 0.76 16.04
N ASP A 127 -21.12 -0.05 15.15
CA ASP A 127 -20.89 -1.49 15.08
C ASP A 127 -19.55 -1.79 14.39
N LEU A 128 -18.60 -2.32 15.17
CA LEU A 128 -17.27 -2.67 14.68
C LEU A 128 -17.31 -3.79 13.64
N LEU A 129 -18.25 -4.75 13.76
CA LEU A 129 -18.40 -5.82 12.79
C LEU A 129 -18.90 -5.26 11.45
N GLN A 130 -19.83 -4.31 11.49
CA GLN A 130 -20.32 -3.62 10.30
C GLN A 130 -19.19 -2.81 9.63
N LEU A 131 -18.43 -2.01 10.40
CA LEU A 131 -17.26 -1.28 9.86
C LEU A 131 -16.23 -2.20 9.20
N ARG A 132 -15.93 -3.34 9.84
CA ARG A 132 -15.02 -4.35 9.30
C ARG A 132 -15.55 -4.95 8.00
N GLY A 133 -16.85 -5.26 7.95
CA GLY A 133 -17.52 -5.75 6.74
C GLY A 133 -17.45 -4.75 5.59
N MET A 134 -17.71 -3.46 5.85
CA MET A 134 -17.61 -2.41 4.83
C MET A 134 -16.19 -2.25 4.29
N ALA A 135 -15.18 -2.26 5.17
CA ALA A 135 -13.77 -2.20 4.75
C ALA A 135 -13.40 -3.38 3.83
N ILE A 136 -13.77 -4.61 4.21
CA ILE A 136 -13.49 -5.81 3.41
C ILE A 136 -14.25 -5.77 2.07
N SER A 137 -15.50 -5.32 2.07
CA SER A 137 -16.31 -5.20 0.86
C SER A 137 -15.67 -4.22 -0.14
N GLU A 138 -15.24 -3.04 0.33
CA GLU A 138 -14.57 -2.04 -0.50
C GLU A 138 -13.20 -2.51 -0.98
N ILE A 139 -12.45 -3.23 -0.15
CA ILE A 139 -11.18 -3.85 -0.56
C ILE A 139 -11.42 -4.85 -1.69
N ASN A 140 -12.41 -5.74 -1.55
CA ASN A 140 -12.72 -6.74 -2.58
C ASN A 140 -13.17 -6.08 -3.89
N ALA A 141 -14.04 -5.06 -3.83
CA ALA A 141 -14.44 -4.30 -5.01
C ALA A 141 -13.26 -3.58 -5.67
N ALA A 142 -12.34 -3.02 -4.89
CA ALA A 142 -11.14 -2.37 -5.40
C ALA A 142 -10.16 -3.36 -6.06
N LEU A 143 -10.09 -4.60 -5.58
CA LEU A 143 -9.26 -5.67 -6.17
C LEU A 143 -9.76 -6.11 -7.55
N GLU A 144 -11.04 -5.95 -7.85
CA GLU A 144 -11.62 -6.25 -9.17
C GLU A 144 -11.31 -5.18 -10.23
N ASP A 145 -10.94 -3.96 -9.80
CA ASP A 145 -10.52 -2.87 -10.70
C ASP A 145 -8.98 -2.80 -10.79
N PRO A 146 -8.36 -3.10 -11.94
CA PRO A 146 -6.91 -3.06 -12.11
C PRO A 146 -6.26 -1.70 -11.75
N ARG A 147 -7.01 -0.60 -11.80
CA ARG A 147 -6.51 0.73 -11.42
C ARG A 147 -6.50 0.94 -9.91
N ARG A 148 -7.42 0.31 -9.18
CA ARG A 148 -7.52 0.41 -7.71
C ARG A 148 -6.81 -0.73 -6.98
N ALA A 149 -6.66 -1.89 -7.62
CA ALA A 149 -6.16 -3.13 -7.01
C ALA A 149 -4.76 -3.03 -6.38
N THR A 150 -3.97 -2.04 -6.79
CA THR A 150 -2.68 -1.74 -6.18
C THR A 150 -2.51 -0.24 -5.88
N SER A 151 -3.60 0.52 -5.77
CA SER A 151 -3.53 1.96 -5.49
C SER A 151 -2.96 2.24 -4.10
N ASP A 152 -2.46 3.46 -3.87
CA ASP A 152 -1.96 3.87 -2.56
C ASP A 152 -3.07 3.80 -1.50
N GLN A 153 -4.31 4.15 -1.86
CA GLN A 153 -5.48 4.05 -1.01
C GLN A 153 -5.72 2.60 -0.55
N LEU A 154 -5.66 1.65 -1.49
CA LEU A 154 -5.92 0.25 -1.16
C LEU A 154 -4.78 -0.35 -0.32
N ILE A 155 -3.54 0.03 -0.60
CA ILE A 155 -2.38 -0.35 0.20
C ILE A 155 -2.51 0.17 1.63
N VAL A 156 -2.95 1.42 1.82
CA VAL A 156 -3.26 1.97 3.15
C VAL A 156 -4.39 1.17 3.82
N ALA A 157 -5.47 0.86 3.10
CA ALA A 157 -6.60 0.10 3.64
C ALA A 157 -6.16 -1.26 4.18
N VAL A 158 -5.41 -2.03 3.39
CA VAL A 158 -4.91 -3.35 3.79
C VAL A 158 -3.92 -3.25 4.95
N ALA A 159 -3.04 -2.25 4.95
CA ALA A 159 -2.12 -2.02 6.07
C ALA A 159 -2.87 -1.66 7.37
N MET A 160 -3.94 -0.87 7.29
CA MET A 160 -4.77 -0.53 8.44
C MET A 160 -5.62 -1.71 8.92
N MET A 161 -6.07 -2.60 8.03
CA MET A 161 -6.70 -3.86 8.41
C MET A 161 -5.72 -4.78 9.14
N ALA A 162 -4.47 -4.89 8.66
CA ALA A 162 -3.43 -5.62 9.40
C ALA A 162 -3.18 -5.01 10.78
N CYS A 163 -3.11 -3.68 10.88
CA CYS A 163 -2.98 -2.97 12.15
C CYS A 163 -4.14 -3.30 13.11
N TYR A 164 -5.38 -3.30 12.61
CA TYR A 164 -6.56 -3.68 13.38
C TYR A 164 -6.44 -5.12 13.93
N GLU A 165 -6.11 -6.10 13.08
CA GLU A 165 -6.00 -7.50 13.52
C GLU A 165 -4.88 -7.70 14.55
N ALA A 166 -3.73 -7.05 14.35
CA ALA A 166 -2.62 -7.15 15.29
C ALA A 166 -2.97 -6.58 16.69
N LEU A 167 -3.82 -5.55 16.74
CA LEU A 167 -4.17 -4.87 17.99
C LEU A 167 -5.40 -5.46 18.68
N PHE A 168 -6.42 -5.86 17.93
CA PHE A 168 -7.76 -6.17 18.44
C PHE A 168 -8.30 -7.51 17.96
N GLY A 169 -7.67 -8.12 16.96
CA GLY A 169 -8.24 -9.23 16.21
C GLY A 169 -7.38 -10.49 16.27
N ASP A 170 -7.30 -11.16 15.13
CA ASP A 170 -6.74 -12.51 15.03
C ASP A 170 -5.39 -12.54 14.29
N ARG A 171 -4.46 -13.34 14.82
CA ARG A 171 -3.11 -13.47 14.27
C ARG A 171 -3.08 -14.03 12.84
N ASP A 172 -3.95 -14.97 12.50
CA ASP A 172 -3.96 -15.59 11.18
C ASP A 172 -4.58 -14.66 10.14
N ILE A 173 -5.59 -13.88 10.54
CA ILE A 173 -6.16 -12.83 9.69
C ILE A 173 -5.14 -11.70 9.47
N PHE A 174 -4.38 -11.31 10.51
CA PHE A 174 -3.23 -10.40 10.36
C PHE A 174 -2.25 -10.90 9.28
N ASN A 175 -1.87 -12.18 9.32
CA ASN A 175 -0.94 -12.75 8.34
C ASN A 175 -1.52 -12.71 6.92
N THR A 176 -2.82 -12.90 6.79
CA THR A 176 -3.53 -12.83 5.51
C THR A 176 -3.43 -11.43 4.92
N HIS A 177 -3.71 -10.39 5.72
CA HIS A 177 -3.57 -8.99 5.27
C HIS A 177 -2.11 -8.64 4.93
N MET A 178 -1.14 -9.03 5.75
CA MET A 178 0.28 -8.76 5.47
C MET A 178 0.77 -9.49 4.21
N THR A 179 0.33 -10.73 3.97
CA THR A 179 0.65 -11.46 2.73
C THR A 179 0.05 -10.76 1.52
N GLY A 180 -1.20 -10.29 1.60
CA GLY A 180 -1.80 -9.46 0.55
C GLY A 180 -1.03 -8.16 0.31
N LEU A 181 -0.64 -7.48 1.39
CA LEU A 181 0.08 -6.22 1.36
C LEU A 181 1.45 -6.36 0.68
N THR A 182 2.24 -7.38 1.04
CA THR A 182 3.53 -7.64 0.39
C THR A 182 3.37 -7.85 -1.11
N ARG A 183 2.37 -8.63 -1.55
CA ARG A 183 2.06 -8.82 -2.97
C ARG A 183 1.69 -7.52 -3.68
N MET A 184 0.84 -6.67 -3.07
CA MET A 184 0.49 -5.36 -3.64
C MET A 184 1.72 -4.48 -3.84
N VAL A 185 2.61 -4.41 -2.84
CA VAL A 185 3.85 -3.65 -2.91
C VAL A 185 4.78 -4.20 -3.99
N THR A 186 4.92 -5.52 -4.11
CA THR A 186 5.70 -6.15 -5.18
C THR A 186 5.15 -5.80 -6.56
N LEU A 187 3.83 -5.84 -6.75
CA LEU A 187 3.18 -5.47 -8.01
C LEU A 187 3.35 -3.99 -8.38
N ARG A 188 3.49 -3.11 -7.37
CA ARG A 188 3.86 -1.70 -7.57
C ARG A 188 5.34 -1.48 -7.90
N GLY A 189 6.14 -2.53 -7.95
CA GLY A 189 7.57 -2.45 -8.21
C GLY A 189 8.41 -2.18 -6.96
N GLY A 190 7.88 -2.43 -5.76
CA GLY A 190 8.60 -2.30 -4.48
C GLY A 190 8.25 -1.03 -3.69
N LEU A 191 8.78 -0.96 -2.47
CA LEU A 191 8.51 0.10 -1.49
C LEU A 191 8.79 1.53 -2.03
N PRO A 192 9.89 1.80 -2.77
CA PRO A 192 10.18 3.16 -3.26
C PRO A 192 9.21 3.68 -4.33
N ASN A 193 8.36 2.81 -4.90
CA ASN A 193 7.37 3.17 -5.93
C ASN A 193 5.98 3.48 -5.35
N LEU A 194 5.87 3.52 -4.03
CA LEU A 194 4.68 3.98 -3.33
C LEU A 194 4.68 5.52 -3.29
N GLY A 195 3.49 6.11 -3.24
CA GLY A 195 3.35 7.56 -3.32
C GLY A 195 3.45 8.27 -1.97
N LEU A 196 2.84 9.46 -1.93
CA LEU A 196 2.95 10.41 -0.83
C LEU A 196 4.40 10.83 -0.51
N ASP A 197 5.25 10.91 -1.52
CA ASP A 197 6.68 11.24 -1.40
C ASP A 197 7.40 10.37 -0.35
N GLY A 198 7.21 9.05 -0.45
CA GLY A 198 7.83 8.08 0.45
C GLY A 198 7.21 8.01 1.85
N LEU A 199 6.13 8.76 2.13
CA LEU A 199 5.40 8.60 3.40
C LEU A 199 4.76 7.22 3.50
N LEU A 200 4.18 6.70 2.41
CA LEU A 200 3.50 5.40 2.44
C LEU A 200 4.48 4.25 2.67
N GLU A 201 5.67 4.31 2.08
CA GLU A 201 6.78 3.39 2.36
C GLU A 201 7.13 3.36 3.87
N ARG A 202 7.39 4.55 4.45
CA ARG A 202 7.69 4.66 5.88
C ARG A 202 6.54 4.11 6.75
N LEU A 203 5.29 4.37 6.36
CA LEU A 203 4.10 3.90 7.09
C LEU A 203 4.02 2.39 7.11
N ILE A 204 4.24 1.72 5.98
CA ILE A 204 4.22 0.26 5.88
C ILE A 204 5.33 -0.35 6.73
N LEU A 205 6.55 0.18 6.65
CA LEU A 205 7.67 -0.30 7.47
C LEU A 205 7.39 -0.11 8.97
N TRP A 206 6.75 0.99 9.35
CA TRP A 206 6.36 1.26 10.73
C TRP A 206 5.26 0.30 11.21
N ILE A 207 4.23 0.06 10.41
CA ILE A 207 3.19 -0.93 10.74
C ILE A 207 3.80 -2.33 10.87
N ASP A 208 4.62 -2.76 9.90
CA ASP A 208 5.24 -4.08 9.89
C ASP A 208 6.10 -4.31 11.14
N ALA A 209 7.01 -3.39 11.46
CA ALA A 209 7.89 -3.51 12.63
C ALA A 209 7.11 -3.64 13.95
N ASN A 210 6.05 -2.86 14.13
CA ASN A 210 5.28 -2.85 15.37
C ASN A 210 4.29 -4.00 15.46
N ALA A 211 3.51 -4.25 14.40
CA ALA A 211 2.49 -5.27 14.39
C ALA A 211 3.10 -6.67 14.50
N THR A 212 4.21 -6.93 13.80
CA THR A 212 4.89 -8.23 13.90
C THR A 212 5.50 -8.47 15.28
N LEU A 213 6.01 -7.42 15.95
CA LEU A 213 6.46 -7.53 17.34
C LEU A 213 5.29 -7.90 18.28
N ILE A 214 4.14 -7.23 18.15
CA ILE A 214 2.94 -7.52 18.97
C ILE A 214 2.45 -8.95 18.74
N VAL A 215 2.46 -9.41 17.50
CA VAL A 215 1.97 -10.75 17.11
C VAL A 215 3.02 -11.86 17.34
N GLY A 216 4.27 -11.50 17.68
CA GLY A 216 5.36 -12.45 17.88
C GLY A 216 5.81 -13.13 16.57
N ARG A 217 6.08 -12.34 15.54
CA ARG A 217 6.48 -12.80 14.20
C ARG A 217 7.69 -12.01 13.68
N HIS A 218 8.37 -12.56 12.68
CA HIS A 218 9.34 -11.80 11.88
C HIS A 218 8.63 -10.80 10.96
N VAL A 219 9.34 -9.71 10.66
CA VAL A 219 8.93 -8.68 9.70
C VAL A 219 8.66 -9.27 8.32
N TYR A 220 7.64 -8.75 7.64
CA TYR A 220 7.32 -9.13 6.27
C TYR A 220 8.17 -8.37 5.25
N PHE A 221 8.54 -7.13 5.56
CA PHE A 221 9.37 -6.27 4.72
C PHE A 221 10.82 -6.30 5.19
N ASP A 222 11.45 -7.48 5.09
CA ASP A 222 12.89 -7.62 5.35
C ASP A 222 13.73 -6.82 4.34
N LYS A 223 14.82 -6.21 4.83
CA LYS A 223 15.67 -5.31 4.05
C LYS A 223 16.33 -5.99 2.85
N ALA A 224 16.64 -7.28 2.92
CA ALA A 224 17.25 -8.00 1.81
C ALA A 224 16.24 -8.29 0.69
N ALA A 225 14.98 -8.57 1.05
CA ALA A 225 13.92 -8.87 0.09
C ALA A 225 13.23 -7.61 -0.47
N PHE A 226 13.12 -6.56 0.34
CA PHE A 226 12.45 -5.30 0.02
C PHE A 226 13.41 -4.11 0.19
N PRO A 227 14.26 -3.83 -0.81
CA PRO A 227 15.23 -2.74 -0.70
C PRO A 227 14.53 -1.38 -0.62
N THR A 228 15.03 -0.54 0.29
CA THR A 228 14.50 0.80 0.57
C THR A 228 15.61 1.74 1.04
N SER A 229 15.49 3.03 0.73
CA SER A 229 16.32 4.09 1.30
C SER A 229 15.79 4.61 2.64
N ALA A 230 14.53 4.29 2.98
CA ALA A 230 13.94 4.63 4.26
C ALA A 230 14.64 3.86 5.39
N VAL A 231 14.70 4.51 6.56
CA VAL A 231 15.21 3.86 7.77
C VAL A 231 14.12 2.93 8.29
N HIS A 232 14.44 1.64 8.46
CA HIS A 232 13.54 0.72 9.14
C HIS A 232 13.33 1.20 10.58
N PRO A 233 12.10 1.49 10.98
CA PRO A 233 11.83 2.07 12.29
C PRO A 233 12.12 1.04 13.39
N ARG A 234 12.59 1.53 14.54
CA ARG A 234 12.66 0.68 15.73
C ARG A 234 11.24 0.49 16.25
N PRO A 235 10.80 -0.75 16.54
CA PRO A 235 9.44 -0.96 17.00
C PRO A 235 9.21 -0.29 18.36
N ASN A 236 8.07 0.38 18.48
CA ASN A 236 7.56 1.01 19.69
C ASN A 236 6.07 0.65 19.84
N PRO A 237 5.76 -0.58 20.31
CA PRO A 237 4.40 -1.12 20.31
C PRO A 237 3.45 -0.32 21.21
N ARG A 238 3.98 0.34 22.25
CA ARG A 238 3.20 1.26 23.10
C ARG A 238 2.68 2.46 22.30
N LYS A 239 3.53 3.07 21.48
CA LYS A 239 3.13 4.20 20.62
C LYS A 239 2.21 3.73 19.49
N PHE A 240 2.53 2.59 18.88
CA PHE A 240 1.71 1.97 17.84
C PHE A 240 0.28 1.68 18.31
N ALA A 241 0.14 1.18 19.54
CA ALA A 241 -1.14 0.86 20.12
C ALA A 241 -1.81 2.05 20.82
N GLY A 242 -1.37 3.31 20.60
CA GLY A 242 -2.00 4.47 21.23
C GLY A 242 -2.02 4.44 22.77
N GLY A 243 -1.05 3.75 23.39
CA GLY A 243 -0.93 3.65 24.85
C GLY A 243 -1.72 2.51 25.52
N ILE A 244 -2.37 1.62 24.78
CA ILE A 244 -3.19 0.52 25.36
C ILE A 244 -2.40 -0.75 25.72
N VAL A 245 -1.15 -0.89 25.31
CA VAL A 245 -0.30 -2.06 25.65
C VAL A 245 0.23 -1.90 27.07
N ARG A 246 -0.12 -2.83 27.97
CA ARG A 246 0.37 -2.90 29.37
C ARG A 246 1.75 -3.56 29.44
N GLU A 247 2.58 -3.13 30.39
CA GLU A 247 3.86 -3.79 30.70
C GLU A 247 3.64 -5.27 31.08
N GLY A 248 4.43 -6.17 30.48
CA GLY A 248 4.54 -7.56 30.93
C GLY A 248 3.95 -8.59 29.97
N GLN A 249 4.59 -8.79 28.82
CA GLN A 249 4.67 -10.07 28.12
C GLN A 249 5.90 -9.99 27.20
N SER A 250 7.04 -10.41 27.75
CA SER A 250 8.31 -10.63 27.07
C SER A 250 8.58 -12.13 27.04
#